data_AF-A0AB33TB53-F1
#
_entry.id   AF-A0AB33TB53-F1
#
_cell.length_a   1.000
_cell.length_b   1.000
_cell.length_c   1.000
_cell.angle_alpha   90.00
_cell.angle_beta   90.00
_cell.angle_gamma   90.00
#
_symmetry.space_group_name_H-M   'P 1'
#
loop_
_entity.id
_entity.type
_entity.pdbx_description
1 polymer ?
#
loop_
_entity_poly.entity_id
_entity_poly.type
_entity_poly.pdbx_seq_one_letter_code
_entity_poly.pdbx_strand_id
1 'polypeptide(L)'
;MSTRDFQRRAVYDAEIIVRRLFDNARTGQNPVVTLGGVTLTLPPEALFGDLQSAETHANRVLALPQVQERFGAARAVRVRRRKGLHFAHYEPRRAAIAIPDEHHWALRELVLLHELAHHLDPSRKDVSHCIHGPVFVDTYFTLLELVMAPEAALAARIIFRDNDIVHSTPRNSEAS
;
A
#
# COMPACT_ATOMS: atom_id res chain seq x y z
N MET A 1 7.82 11.37 20.55
CA MET A 1 7.40 9.97 20.78
C MET A 1 6.26 9.71 19.81
N SER A 2 6.35 8.71 18.93
CA SER A 2 5.23 8.38 18.03
C SER A 2 4.07 7.79 18.83
N THR A 3 2.84 8.01 18.37
CA THR A 3 1.65 7.39 18.96
C THR A 3 1.72 5.87 18.84
N ARG A 4 1.07 5.15 19.77
CA ARG A 4 0.96 3.69 19.72
C ARG A 4 0.34 3.26 18.39
N ASP A 5 0.98 2.31 17.73
CA ASP A 5 0.52 1.71 16.48
C ASP A 5 -0.60 0.69 16.73
N PHE A 6 -1.78 1.19 17.09
CA PHE A 6 -2.84 0.39 17.72
C PHE A 6 -3.54 -0.59 16.76
N GLN A 7 -3.59 -0.28 15.47
CA GLN A 7 -4.27 -1.11 14.46
C GLN A 7 -3.34 -1.85 13.50
N ARG A 8 -2.01 -1.81 13.73
CA ARG A 8 -1.00 -2.51 12.91
C ARG A 8 -1.35 -3.96 12.61
N ARG A 9 -1.80 -4.69 13.64
CA ARG A 9 -2.12 -6.11 13.50
C ARG A 9 -3.29 -6.32 12.53
N ALA A 10 -4.36 -5.55 12.70
CA ALA A 10 -5.53 -5.59 11.82
C ALA A 10 -5.15 -5.23 10.38
N VAL A 11 -4.32 -4.20 10.17
CA VAL A 11 -3.81 -3.83 8.84
C VAL A 11 -3.07 -4.99 8.17
N TYR A 12 -2.13 -5.63 8.87
CA TYR A 12 -1.43 -6.78 8.28
C TYR A 12 -2.34 -7.97 7.99
N ASP A 13 -3.30 -8.27 8.89
CA ASP A 13 -4.25 -9.37 8.68
C ASP A 13 -5.16 -9.07 7.46
N ALA A 14 -5.64 -7.83 7.31
CA ALA A 14 -6.41 -7.40 6.14
C ALA A 14 -5.59 -7.47 4.83
N GLU A 15 -4.33 -7.04 4.85
CA GLU A 15 -3.47 -7.13 3.68
C GLU A 15 -3.15 -8.58 3.27
N ILE A 16 -3.09 -9.52 4.22
CA ILE A 16 -3.00 -10.95 3.90
C ILE A 16 -4.23 -11.37 3.08
N ILE A 17 -5.43 -10.90 3.45
CA ILE A 17 -6.67 -11.21 2.73
C ILE A 17 -6.64 -10.61 1.32
N VAL A 18 -6.25 -9.34 1.18
CA VAL A 18 -6.10 -8.68 -0.14
C VAL A 18 -5.11 -9.46 -1.02
N ARG A 19 -3.94 -9.81 -0.50
CA ARG A 19 -2.94 -10.58 -1.24
C ARG A 19 -3.47 -11.93 -1.73
N ARG A 20 -4.18 -12.66 -0.87
CA ARG A 20 -4.81 -13.95 -1.22
C ARG A 20 -5.87 -13.78 -2.31
N LEU A 21 -6.63 -12.69 -2.28
CA LEU A 21 -7.62 -12.38 -3.30
C LEU A 21 -6.95 -12.21 -4.68
N PHE A 22 -5.88 -11.42 -4.76
CA PHE A 22 -5.10 -11.23 -6.00
C PHE A 22 -4.42 -12.52 -6.47
N ASP A 23 -3.89 -13.31 -5.54
CA ASP A 23 -3.30 -14.61 -5.87
C ASP A 23 -4.33 -15.56 -6.46
N ASN A 24 -5.53 -15.65 -5.87
CA ASN A 24 -6.62 -16.49 -6.37
C ASN A 24 -7.09 -16.04 -7.77
N ALA A 25 -7.26 -14.74 -7.99
CA ALA A 25 -7.64 -14.18 -9.27
C ALA A 25 -6.62 -14.53 -10.38
N ARG A 26 -5.33 -14.43 -10.05
CA ARG A 26 -4.22 -14.77 -10.94
C ARG A 26 -4.13 -16.27 -11.23
N THR A 27 -4.21 -17.12 -10.20
CA THR A 27 -4.07 -18.58 -10.36
C THR A 27 -5.30 -19.23 -10.99
N GLY A 28 -6.50 -18.71 -10.70
CA GLY A 28 -7.76 -19.21 -11.23
C GLY A 28 -8.06 -18.74 -12.66
N GLN A 29 -7.22 -17.87 -13.25
CA GLN A 29 -7.42 -17.24 -14.56
C GLN A 29 -8.78 -16.52 -14.69
N ASN A 30 -9.36 -16.11 -13.56
CA ASN A 30 -10.61 -15.35 -13.51
C ASN A 30 -10.41 -14.14 -12.58
N PRO A 31 -10.29 -12.91 -13.14
CA PRO A 31 -10.12 -11.70 -12.35
C PRO A 31 -11.41 -11.25 -11.64
N VAL A 32 -12.55 -11.89 -11.93
CA VAL A 32 -13.85 -11.50 -11.37
C VAL A 32 -14.03 -12.08 -9.98
N VAL A 33 -14.26 -11.21 -8.99
CA VAL A 33 -14.49 -11.56 -7.59
C VAL A 33 -15.75 -10.87 -7.07
N THR A 34 -16.40 -11.46 -6.07
CA THR A 34 -17.52 -10.83 -5.35
C THR A 34 -17.12 -10.55 -3.91
N LEU A 35 -17.13 -9.27 -3.51
CA LEU A 35 -16.81 -8.80 -2.17
C LEU A 35 -17.96 -7.95 -1.63
N GLY A 36 -18.49 -8.28 -0.45
CA GLY A 36 -19.56 -7.50 0.17
C GLY A 36 -20.79 -7.29 -0.72
N GLY A 37 -21.10 -8.26 -1.60
CA GLY A 37 -22.20 -8.17 -2.57
C GLY A 37 -21.89 -7.39 -3.85
N VAL A 38 -20.68 -6.85 -4.00
CA VAL A 38 -20.23 -6.14 -5.20
C VAL A 38 -19.34 -7.04 -6.04
N THR A 39 -19.63 -7.13 -7.34
CA THR A 39 -18.77 -7.84 -8.29
C THR A 39 -17.74 -6.88 -8.87
N LEU A 40 -16.46 -7.26 -8.77
CA LEU A 40 -15.31 -6.48 -9.23
C LEU A 40 -14.49 -7.31 -10.21
N THR A 41 -13.91 -6.66 -11.21
CA THR A 41 -12.84 -7.24 -12.04
C THR A 41 -11.52 -6.69 -11.52
N LEU A 42 -10.71 -7.52 -10.87
CA LEU A 42 -9.44 -7.06 -10.31
C LEU A 42 -8.43 -6.77 -11.42
N PRO A 43 -7.66 -5.66 -11.30
CA PRO A 43 -6.54 -5.41 -12.21
C PRO A 43 -5.43 -6.45 -11.99
N PRO A 44 -4.54 -6.65 -12.97
CA PRO A 44 -3.33 -7.43 -12.73
C PRO A 44 -2.45 -6.74 -11.68
N GLU A 45 -1.73 -7.54 -10.90
CA GLU A 45 -0.70 -7.05 -9.98
C GLU A 45 0.69 -7.27 -10.58
N ALA A 46 1.57 -6.26 -10.50
CA ALA A 46 2.97 -6.47 -10.86
C ALA A 46 3.70 -7.35 -9.83
N LEU A 47 4.37 -8.39 -10.33
CA LEU A 47 5.31 -9.23 -9.56
C LEU A 47 6.72 -8.96 -10.06
N PHE A 48 7.69 -8.82 -9.16
CA PHE A 48 9.06 -8.44 -9.50
C PHE A 48 10.00 -9.65 -9.41
N GLY A 49 10.85 -9.83 -10.43
CA GLY A 49 11.88 -10.87 -10.42
C GLY A 49 13.09 -10.55 -9.54
N ASP A 50 13.32 -9.27 -9.24
CA ASP A 50 14.45 -8.79 -8.46
C ASP A 50 14.16 -7.43 -7.79
N LEU A 51 15.08 -7.02 -6.91
CA LEU A 51 15.01 -5.75 -6.18
C LEU A 51 15.16 -4.54 -7.11
N GLN A 52 15.89 -4.66 -8.22
CA GLN A 52 16.13 -3.56 -9.16
C GLN A 52 14.85 -3.21 -9.92
N SER A 53 14.08 -4.22 -10.32
CA SER A 53 12.78 -4.09 -10.96
C SER A 53 11.77 -3.43 -10.02
N ALA A 54 11.78 -3.84 -8.74
CA ALA A 54 10.98 -3.18 -7.70
C ALA A 54 11.41 -1.72 -7.48
N GLU A 55 12.71 -1.41 -7.42
CA GLU A 55 13.21 -0.02 -7.31
C GLU A 55 12.78 0.84 -8.49
N THR A 56 12.91 0.30 -9.70
CA THR A 56 12.53 1.01 -10.92
C THR A 56 11.03 1.27 -10.94
N HIS A 57 10.22 0.27 -10.58
CA HIS A 57 8.77 0.44 -10.49
C HIS A 57 8.40 1.47 -9.42
N ALA A 58 9.00 1.42 -8.22
CA ALA A 58 8.71 2.36 -7.13
C ALA A 58 8.94 3.82 -7.56
N ASN A 59 10.08 4.07 -8.22
CA ASN A 59 10.41 5.41 -8.68
C ASN A 59 9.57 5.86 -9.88
N ARG A 60 9.09 4.94 -10.73
CA ARG A 60 8.07 5.26 -11.74
C ARG A 60 6.75 5.68 -11.10
N VAL A 61 6.28 4.97 -10.06
CA VAL A 61 5.07 5.35 -9.31
C VAL A 61 5.20 6.77 -8.74
N LEU A 62 6.33 7.10 -8.11
CA LEU A 62 6.59 8.44 -7.58
C LEU A 62 6.70 9.53 -8.67
N ALA A 63 6.96 9.13 -9.91
CA ALA A 63 7.04 10.03 -11.06
C ALA A 63 5.71 10.16 -11.83
N LEU A 64 4.67 9.39 -11.48
CA LEU A 64 3.36 9.51 -12.13
C LEU A 64 2.75 10.88 -11.87
N PRO A 65 2.23 11.59 -12.89
CA PRO A 65 1.63 12.91 -12.72
C PRO A 65 0.52 12.92 -11.67
N GLN A 66 -0.36 11.91 -11.67
CA GLN A 66 -1.49 11.86 -10.72
C GLN A 66 -1.03 11.64 -9.27
N VAL A 67 0.07 10.89 -9.08
CA VAL A 67 0.68 10.69 -7.75
C VAL A 67 1.32 11.99 -7.26
N GLN A 68 2.04 12.70 -8.14
CA GLN A 68 2.65 13.98 -7.81
C GLN A 68 1.61 15.08 -7.55
N GLU A 69 0.52 15.11 -8.31
CA GLU A 69 -0.60 16.03 -8.08
C GLU A 69 -1.22 15.78 -6.70
N ARG A 70 -1.41 14.51 -6.33
CA ARG A 70 -2.06 14.13 -5.08
C ARG A 70 -1.20 14.35 -3.83
N PHE A 71 0.09 14.03 -3.90
CA PHE A 71 1.00 13.96 -2.75
C PHE A 71 2.16 14.96 -2.80
N GLY A 72 2.32 15.68 -3.90
CA GLY A 72 3.48 16.50 -4.18
C GLY A 72 4.69 15.69 -4.67
N ALA A 73 5.74 16.41 -5.09
CA ALA A 73 6.99 15.79 -5.49
C ALA A 73 7.66 15.12 -4.27
N ALA A 74 7.98 13.83 -4.42
CA ALA A 74 8.63 13.03 -3.38
C ALA A 74 10.06 12.64 -3.76
N ARG A 75 10.89 12.35 -2.75
CA ARG A 75 12.28 11.92 -2.98
C ARG A 75 12.29 10.50 -3.53
N ALA A 76 13.09 10.24 -4.56
CA ALA A 76 13.32 8.89 -5.06
C ALA A 76 13.73 7.92 -3.93
N VAL A 77 13.20 6.69 -4.00
CA VAL A 77 13.46 5.63 -3.03
C VAL A 77 14.46 4.62 -3.57
N ARG A 78 15.23 4.01 -2.67
CA ARG A 78 16.06 2.84 -2.99
C ARG A 78 15.38 1.58 -2.48
N VAL A 79 15.46 0.48 -3.22
CA VAL A 79 14.98 -0.82 -2.75
C VAL A 79 16.20 -1.68 -2.46
N ARG A 80 16.25 -2.23 -1.25
CA ARG A 80 17.41 -3.00 -0.78
C ARG A 80 16.99 -4.30 -0.13
N ARG A 81 17.91 -5.25 -0.15
CA ARG A 81 17.76 -6.50 0.56
C ARG A 81 17.69 -6.28 2.07
N ARG A 82 16.81 -7.04 2.72
CA ARG A 82 16.70 -7.14 4.18
C ARG A 82 17.09 -8.54 4.64
N LYS A 83 17.95 -8.63 5.67
CA LYS A 83 18.19 -9.90 6.38
C LYS A 83 17.07 -10.09 7.41
N GLY A 84 16.12 -10.98 7.14
CA GLY A 84 15.03 -11.34 8.06
C GLY A 84 13.68 -11.55 7.37
N LEU A 85 12.83 -12.40 7.94
CA LEU A 85 11.80 -13.13 7.18
C LEU A 85 10.41 -12.48 7.11
N HIS A 86 10.11 -11.50 7.97
CA HIS A 86 8.70 -11.26 8.33
C HIS A 86 8.01 -10.09 7.62
N PHE A 87 8.70 -8.97 7.36
CA PHE A 87 8.06 -7.78 6.78
C PHE A 87 9.03 -6.99 5.90
N ALA A 88 8.52 -6.43 4.82
CA ALA A 88 9.14 -5.25 4.22
C ALA A 88 8.96 -4.06 5.16
N HIS A 89 9.83 -3.06 5.06
CA HIS A 89 9.64 -1.80 5.78
C HIS A 89 10.33 -0.63 5.08
N TYR A 90 9.71 0.55 5.14
CA TYR A 90 10.27 1.80 4.71
C TYR A 90 11.19 2.42 5.78
N GLU A 91 12.30 3.00 5.34
CA GLU A 91 13.33 3.63 6.17
C GLU A 91 13.38 5.14 5.91
N PRO A 92 12.65 5.95 6.71
CA PRO A 92 12.52 7.41 6.53
C PRO A 92 13.83 8.16 6.26
N ARG A 93 14.87 7.87 7.05
CA ARG A 93 16.16 8.56 6.98
C ARG A 93 16.88 8.31 5.66
N ARG A 94 16.76 7.10 5.11
CA ARG A 94 17.46 6.68 3.90
C ARG A 94 16.61 6.85 2.65
N ALA A 95 15.29 6.99 2.79
CA ALA A 95 14.31 6.72 1.72
C ALA A 95 14.64 5.38 1.06
N ALA A 96 14.71 4.35 1.90
CA ALA A 96 14.96 2.99 1.44
C ALA A 96 13.78 2.10 1.82
N ILE A 97 13.39 1.22 0.91
CA ILE A 97 12.43 0.15 1.16
C ILE A 97 13.26 -1.12 1.33
N ALA A 98 13.23 -1.71 2.52
CA ALA A 98 13.95 -2.93 2.82
C ALA A 98 13.01 -4.13 2.61
N ILE A 99 13.28 -4.98 1.61
CA ILE A 99 12.44 -6.12 1.23
C ILE A 99 13.19 -7.44 1.50
N PRO A 100 12.54 -8.46 2.08
CA PRO A 100 13.06 -9.82 2.11
C PRO A 100 12.91 -10.47 0.72
N ASP A 101 13.97 -10.46 -0.08
CA ASP A 101 13.98 -10.96 -1.47
C ASP A 101 13.98 -12.50 -1.59
N GLU A 102 14.21 -13.23 -0.51
CA GLU A 102 14.16 -14.70 -0.47
C GLU A 102 12.72 -15.25 -0.47
N HIS A 103 11.71 -14.37 -0.43
CA HIS A 103 10.32 -14.76 -0.31
C HIS A 103 9.48 -14.22 -1.47
N HIS A 104 8.88 -15.15 -2.21
CA HIS A 104 8.02 -14.87 -3.37
C HIS A 104 6.85 -13.93 -3.06
N TRP A 105 6.39 -13.87 -1.80
CA TRP A 105 5.30 -12.98 -1.40
C TRP A 105 5.71 -11.50 -1.33
N ALA A 106 7.00 -11.19 -1.18
CA ALA A 106 7.47 -9.85 -0.83
C ALA A 106 7.78 -8.96 -2.05
N LEU A 107 8.15 -9.56 -3.19
CA LEU A 107 8.45 -8.86 -4.44
C LEU A 107 7.16 -8.67 -5.28
N ARG A 108 6.22 -7.92 -4.74
CA ARG A 108 4.93 -7.62 -5.39
C ARG A 108 4.47 -6.19 -5.19
N GLU A 109 3.63 -5.70 -6.10
CA GLU A 109 3.16 -4.32 -6.13
C GLU A 109 2.40 -3.92 -4.87
N LEU A 110 1.52 -4.78 -4.34
CA LEU A 110 0.77 -4.47 -3.11
C LEU A 110 1.69 -4.18 -1.91
N VAL A 111 2.79 -4.94 -1.79
CA VAL A 111 3.81 -4.72 -0.74
C VAL A 111 4.56 -3.43 -1.02
N LEU A 112 4.93 -3.17 -2.28
CA LEU A 112 5.63 -1.94 -2.64
C LEU A 112 4.78 -0.69 -2.38
N LEU A 113 3.49 -0.73 -2.69
CA LEU A 113 2.54 0.36 -2.45
C LEU A 113 2.29 0.59 -0.95
N HIS A 114 2.30 -0.46 -0.12
CA HIS A 114 2.30 -0.29 1.35
C HIS A 114 3.51 0.53 1.80
N GLU A 115 4.70 0.19 1.34
CA GLU A 115 5.93 0.89 1.75
C GLU A 115 6.01 2.32 1.18
N LEU A 116 5.47 2.53 -0.02
CA LEU A 116 5.31 3.87 -0.57
C LEU A 116 4.27 4.70 0.19
N ALA A 117 3.23 4.08 0.76
CA ALA A 117 2.30 4.79 1.62
C ALA A 117 3.01 5.34 2.87
N HIS A 118 3.90 4.57 3.51
CA HIS A 118 4.76 5.09 4.59
C HIS A 118 5.69 6.22 4.14
N HIS A 119 6.15 6.18 2.88
CA HIS A 119 6.99 7.23 2.33
C HIS A 119 6.22 8.55 2.14
N LEU A 120 5.00 8.44 1.61
CA LEU A 120 4.13 9.55 1.22
C LEU A 120 3.21 10.06 2.34
N ASP A 121 3.11 9.34 3.47
CA ASP A 121 2.29 9.76 4.61
C ASP A 121 2.72 11.16 5.11
N PRO A 122 1.87 12.20 4.94
CA PRO A 122 2.20 13.56 5.33
C PRO A 122 2.24 13.74 6.86
N SER A 123 1.56 12.87 7.61
CA SER A 123 1.54 12.89 9.08
C SER A 123 2.83 12.38 9.69
N ARG A 124 3.76 11.79 8.92
CA ARG A 124 4.99 11.17 9.43
C ARG A 124 5.87 12.07 10.29
N LYS A 125 5.77 13.40 10.13
CA LYS A 125 6.53 14.39 10.93
C LYS A 125 5.78 14.84 12.19
N ASP A 126 4.51 14.47 12.34
CA ASP A 126 3.67 14.82 13.48
C ASP A 126 4.11 14.03 14.73
N VAL A 127 4.05 14.67 15.89
CA VAL A 127 4.32 14.03 17.18
C VAL A 127 3.28 12.93 17.46
N SER A 128 2.06 13.12 16.97
CA SER A 128 0.95 12.17 17.10
C SER A 128 0.93 11.08 16.02
N HIS A 129 1.93 11.01 15.15
CA HIS A 129 1.98 10.04 14.06
C HIS A 129 1.85 8.59 14.56
N CYS A 130 0.86 7.89 13.99
CA CYS A 130 0.65 6.46 14.14
C CYS A 130 1.01 5.79 12.81
N ILE A 131 1.97 4.86 12.83
CA ILE A 131 2.59 4.31 11.61
C ILE A 131 1.55 3.67 10.69
N HIS A 132 0.61 2.88 11.23
CA HIS A 132 -0.52 2.34 10.46
C HIS A 132 -1.83 3.04 10.85
N GLY A 133 -1.77 4.35 11.08
CA GLY A 133 -2.92 5.16 11.44
C GLY A 133 -3.84 5.49 10.26
N PRO A 134 -4.90 6.27 10.50
CA PRO A 134 -5.89 6.61 9.48
C PRO A 134 -5.32 7.26 8.21
N VAL A 135 -4.34 8.16 8.36
CA VAL A 135 -3.70 8.86 7.23
C VAL A 135 -2.89 7.89 6.36
N PHE A 136 -2.20 6.92 6.97
CA PHE A 136 -1.51 5.86 6.25
C PHE A 136 -2.50 5.04 5.42
N VAL A 137 -3.63 4.64 6.01
CA VAL A 137 -4.64 3.81 5.33
C VAL A 137 -5.23 4.54 4.12
N ASP A 138 -5.56 5.83 4.24
CA ASP A 138 -6.04 6.61 3.09
C ASP A 138 -4.97 6.80 2.01
N THR A 139 -3.71 7.01 2.43
CA THR A 139 -2.57 7.10 1.51
C THR A 139 -2.44 5.80 0.72
N TYR A 140 -2.56 4.64 1.40
CA TYR A 140 -2.52 3.32 0.77
C TYR A 140 -3.68 3.12 -0.21
N PHE A 141 -4.92 3.40 0.18
CA PHE A 141 -6.07 3.29 -0.74
C PHE A 141 -5.93 4.18 -1.97
N THR A 142 -5.45 5.40 -1.77
CA THR A 142 -5.24 6.35 -2.86
C THR A 142 -4.14 5.86 -3.81
N LEU A 143 -3.07 5.25 -3.30
CA LEU A 143 -2.04 4.62 -4.13
C LEU A 143 -2.59 3.41 -4.92
N LEU A 144 -3.39 2.54 -4.30
CA LEU A 144 -4.04 1.43 -5.01
C LEU A 144 -4.90 1.93 -6.18
N GLU A 145 -5.67 3.00 -5.95
CA GLU A 145 -6.55 3.61 -6.94
C GLU A 145 -5.77 4.22 -8.11
N LEU A 146 -4.73 5.02 -7.80
CA LEU A 146 -3.95 5.75 -8.80
C LEU A 146 -2.99 4.86 -9.59
N VAL A 147 -2.49 3.77 -8.99
CA VAL A 147 -1.45 2.93 -9.59
C VAL A 147 -2.02 1.65 -10.20
N MET A 148 -2.92 0.96 -9.50
CA MET A 148 -3.46 -0.31 -9.97
C MET A 148 -4.77 -0.09 -10.71
N ALA A 149 -5.84 0.26 -9.99
CA ALA A 149 -7.15 0.63 -10.52
C ALA A 149 -8.10 0.98 -9.34
N PRO A 150 -9.23 1.69 -9.60
CA PRO A 150 -10.28 1.91 -8.59
C PRO A 150 -10.79 0.62 -7.94
N GLU A 151 -10.86 -0.49 -8.68
CA GLU A 151 -11.31 -1.80 -8.18
C GLU A 151 -10.37 -2.37 -7.11
N ALA A 152 -9.06 -2.17 -7.24
CA ALA A 152 -8.09 -2.59 -6.23
C ALA A 152 -8.29 -1.82 -4.91
N ALA A 153 -8.51 -0.51 -5.00
CA ALA A 153 -8.78 0.33 -3.84
C ALA A 153 -10.12 -0.04 -3.20
N LEU A 154 -11.18 -0.28 -3.99
CA LEU A 154 -12.48 -0.67 -3.46
C LEU A 154 -12.43 -2.04 -2.76
N ALA A 155 -11.73 -3.03 -3.34
CA ALA A 155 -11.52 -4.33 -2.72
C ALA A 155 -10.81 -4.18 -1.36
N ALA A 156 -9.74 -3.38 -1.30
CA ALA A 156 -9.03 -3.11 -0.05
C ALA A 156 -9.92 -2.39 0.97
N ARG A 157 -10.72 -1.38 0.56
CA ARG A 157 -11.65 -0.67 1.45
C ARG A 157 -12.68 -1.59 2.09
N ILE A 158 -13.28 -2.49 1.30
CA ILE A 158 -14.25 -3.48 1.80
C ILE A 158 -13.57 -4.38 2.84
N ILE A 159 -12.42 -4.96 2.49
CA ILE A 159 -11.69 -5.86 3.39
C ILE A 159 -11.25 -5.14 4.66
N PHE A 160 -10.73 -3.92 4.56
CA PHE A 160 -10.25 -3.15 5.72
C PHE A 160 -11.39 -2.77 6.65
N ARG A 161 -12.54 -2.34 6.10
CA ARG A 161 -13.76 -2.07 6.87
C ARG A 161 -14.22 -3.33 7.61
N ASP A 162 -14.23 -4.48 6.95
CA ASP A 162 -14.66 -5.75 7.55
C ASP A 162 -13.67 -6.27 8.62
N ASN A 163 -12.49 -5.64 8.76
CA ASN A 163 -11.49 -5.88 9.81
C ASN A 163 -11.41 -4.72 10.83
N ASP A 164 -12.44 -3.87 10.90
CA ASP A 164 -12.56 -2.74 11.84
C ASP A 164 -11.39 -1.74 11.77
N ILE A 165 -10.74 -1.61 10.60
CA ILE A 165 -9.62 -0.68 10.42
C ILE A 165 -10.15 0.74 10.22
N VAL A 166 -9.61 1.69 10.99
CA VAL A 166 -9.94 3.10 10.90
C VAL A 166 -9.08 3.77 9.83
N HIS A 167 -9.73 4.43 8.88
CA HIS A 167 -9.13 5.37 7.92
C HIS A 167 -9.70 6.77 8.15
N SER A 168 -9.11 7.83 7.58
CA SER A 168 -9.59 9.18 7.90
C SER A 168 -10.97 9.39 7.25
N THR A 169 -11.88 9.98 8.01
CA THR A 169 -13.14 10.48 7.44
C THR A 169 -12.80 11.60 6.47
N PRO A 170 -13.39 11.67 5.27
CA PRO A 170 -13.20 12.82 4.40
C PRO A 170 -13.52 14.08 5.19
N ARG A 171 -12.56 15.01 5.27
CA ARG A 171 -12.91 16.41 5.58
C ARG A 171 -13.81 16.83 4.44
N ASN A 172 -15.10 17.00 4.71
CA ASN A 172 -15.94 17.80 3.83
C ASN A 172 -15.20 19.13 3.65
N SER A 173 -14.70 19.37 2.44
CA SER A 173 -14.33 20.71 2.05
C SER A 173 -15.64 21.48 2.04
N GLU A 174 -15.95 22.18 3.13
CA GLU A 174 -16.91 23.26 3.07
C GLU A 174 -16.37 24.23 2.03
N ALA A 175 -17.06 24.27 0.89
CA ALA A 175 -16.86 25.28 -0.13
C ALA A 175 -17.02 26.64 0.56
N SER A 176 -15.95 27.42 0.58
CA SER A 176 -15.99 28.87 0.82
C SER A 176 -16.03 29.58 -0.52
#